data_AF-A0A6N8A1S2-F1
#
_entry.id   AF-A0A6N8A1S2-F1
#
_cell.length_a   1.000
_cell.length_b   1.000
_cell.length_c   1.000
_cell.angle_alpha   90.00
_cell.angle_beta   90.00
_cell.angle_gamma   90.00
#
_symmetry.space_group_name_H-M   'P 1'
#
loop_
_entity.id
_entity.type
_entity.pdbx_description
1 polymer ?
#
loop_
_entity_poly.entity_id
_entity_poly.type
_entity_poly.pdbx_seq_one_letter_code
_entity_poly.pdbx_strand_id
1 'polypeptide(L)'
;MSDYEWDDPRWEWMVLINHEEQHSLWPTFKDIPRGWTQVGPVGSKQECLDYVEKAWPDITPLSVRKQLEANKEERERKLKKIQEEQKHLMAQAEKTAQDEAGSKPH
;
A
#
# COMPACT_ATOMS: atom_id res chain seq x y z
N MET A 1 13.42 -3.85 41.70
CA MET A 1 12.96 -4.23 40.36
C MET A 1 13.49 -3.21 39.39
N SER A 2 14.19 -3.66 38.35
CA SER A 2 14.82 -2.80 37.34
C SER A 2 13.77 -2.38 36.31
N ASP A 3 13.07 -1.29 36.57
CA ASP A 3 12.15 -0.69 35.60
C ASP A 3 12.97 0.06 34.55
N TYR A 4 13.41 -0.71 33.55
CA TYR A 4 13.90 -0.32 32.22
C TYR A 4 14.51 1.10 32.10
N GLU A 5 15.84 1.21 32.04
CA GLU A 5 16.60 2.46 31.82
C GLU A 5 16.25 3.22 30.52
N TRP A 6 15.41 2.63 29.65
CA TRP A 6 14.94 3.19 28.40
C TRP A 6 13.56 3.88 28.50
N ASP A 7 12.97 3.92 29.69
CA ASP A 7 11.67 4.54 29.96
C ASP A 7 11.76 5.60 31.07
N ASP A 8 12.87 6.35 31.11
CA ASP A 8 13.00 7.50 31.99
C ASP A 8 12.01 8.59 31.54
N PRO A 9 11.00 8.94 32.35
CA PRO A 9 9.97 9.92 31.98
C PRO A 9 10.52 11.35 31.83
N ARG A 10 11.80 11.58 32.17
CA ARG A 10 12.48 12.85 31.96
C ARG A 10 13.01 13.02 30.54
N TRP A 11 13.06 11.95 29.74
CA TRP A 11 13.57 12.04 28.37
C TRP A 11 12.46 12.45 27.43
N GLU A 12 12.73 13.50 26.65
CA GLU A 12 11.86 13.90 25.57
C GLU A 12 12.15 13.07 24.32
N TRP A 13 11.07 12.71 23.63
CA TRP A 13 11.07 11.94 22.40
C TRP A 13 10.46 12.78 21.28
N MET A 14 10.85 12.46 20.06
CA MET A 14 10.29 13.02 18.85
C MET A 14 10.02 11.89 17.85
N VAL A 15 9.13 12.15 16.89
CA VAL A 15 8.83 11.21 15.82
C VAL A 15 9.59 11.66 14.58
N LEU A 16 10.29 10.72 13.95
CA LEU A 16 10.96 10.92 12.69
C LEU A 16 10.25 10.14 11.59
N ILE A 17 10.23 10.70 10.38
CA ILE A 17 9.79 10.00 9.17
C ILE A 17 10.94 9.96 8.16
N ASN A 18 11.07 8.85 7.44
CA ASN A 18 12.01 8.74 6.34
C ASN A 18 11.30 8.88 4.98
N HIS A 19 12.07 8.80 3.90
CA HIS A 19 11.58 8.86 2.51
C HIS A 19 10.67 7.67 2.11
N GLU A 20 10.65 6.59 2.90
CA GLU A 20 9.78 5.43 2.71
C GLU A 20 8.48 5.51 3.55
N GLU A 21 8.21 6.67 4.16
CA GLU A 21 7.07 6.92 5.06
C GLU A 21 7.07 6.07 6.35
N GLN A 22 8.23 5.56 6.74
CA GLN A 22 8.39 4.83 7.99
C GLN A 22 8.55 5.80 9.16
N HIS A 23 7.80 5.56 10.23
CA HIS A 23 7.90 6.36 11.45
C HIS A 23 8.83 5.70 12.47
N SER A 24 9.65 6.49 13.15
CA SER A 24 10.53 6.04 14.22
C SER A 24 10.49 6.99 15.40
N LEU A 25 10.42 6.44 16.62
CA LEU A 25 10.63 7.21 17.84
C LEU A 25 12.12 7.45 18.05
N TRP A 26 12.49 8.71 18.23
CA TRP A 26 13.87 9.12 18.40
C TRP A 26 14.01 10.05 19.61
N PRO A 27 15.03 9.87 20.46
CA PRO A 27 15.26 10.76 21.58
C PRO A 27 15.74 12.15 21.13
N THR A 28 15.25 13.22 21.76
CA THR A 28 15.60 14.61 21.40
C THR A 28 17.06 14.96 21.66
N PHE A 29 17.72 14.25 22.59
CA PHE A 29 19.12 14.49 22.93
C PHE A 29 20.11 13.94 21.89
N LYS A 30 19.65 13.21 20.87
CA LYS A 30 20.48 12.71 19.78
C LYS A 30 20.21 13.49 18.50
N ASP A 31 21.27 13.76 17.75
CA ASP A 31 21.16 14.34 16.41
C ASP A 31 20.31 13.46 15.49
N ILE A 32 19.54 14.11 14.61
CA ILE A 32 18.67 13.44 13.64
C ILE A 32 19.54 12.82 12.54
N PRO A 33 19.41 11.51 12.25
CA PRO A 33 20.16 10.87 11.18
C PRO A 33 19.81 11.45 9.81
N ARG A 34 20.79 11.49 8.89
CA ARG A 34 20.56 11.99 7.53
C ARG A 34 19.45 11.19 6.82
N GLY A 35 18.53 11.90 6.17
CA GLY A 35 17.42 11.29 5.43
C GLY A 35 16.19 11.00 6.27
N TRP A 36 16.23 11.37 7.56
CA TRP A 36 15.08 11.41 8.45
C TRP A 36 14.68 12.87 8.71
N THR A 37 13.39 13.09 8.87
CA THR A 37 12.80 14.40 9.13
C THR A 37 11.89 14.31 10.35
N GLN A 38 11.98 15.27 11.25
CA GLN A 38 11.09 15.35 12.40
C GLN A 38 9.65 15.67 11.96
N VAL A 39 8.68 14.94 12.53
CA VAL A 39 7.24 15.12 12.33
C VAL A 39 6.51 14.97 13.67
N GLY A 40 5.32 15.57 13.78
CA GLY A 40 4.46 15.40 14.96
C GLY A 40 4.95 16.11 16.23
N PRO A 41 4.45 15.69 17.41
CA PRO A 41 4.79 16.29 18.69
C PRO A 41 6.18 15.87 19.19
N VAL A 42 6.77 16.76 20.01
CA VAL A 42 7.94 16.46 20.86
C VAL A 42 7.44 16.45 22.29
N GLY A 43 7.77 15.41 23.05
CA GLY A 43 7.30 15.31 24.43
C GLY A 43 7.52 13.94 25.01
N SER A 44 6.57 13.47 25.80
CA SER A 44 6.65 12.14 26.38
C SER A 44 6.60 11.07 25.28
N LYS A 45 7.22 9.92 25.56
CA LYS A 45 7.20 8.76 24.67
C LYS A 45 5.76 8.35 24.32
N GLN A 46 4.84 8.43 25.27
CA GLN A 46 3.43 8.10 25.08
C GLN A 46 2.75 9.05 24.09
N GLU A 47 2.97 10.37 24.20
CA GLU A 47 2.41 11.34 23.25
C GLU A 47 2.93 11.12 21.83
N CYS A 48 4.21 10.79 21.69
CA CYS A 48 4.80 10.48 20.40
C CYS A 48 4.29 9.13 19.85
N LEU A 49 4.08 8.12 20.70
CA LEU A 49 3.47 6.84 20.32
C LEU A 49 2.02 7.03 19.82
N ASP A 50 1.21 7.77 20.57
CA ASP A 50 -0.18 8.08 20.20
C ASP A 50 -0.26 8.82 18.85
N TYR A 51 0.74 9.67 18.55
CA TYR A 51 0.86 10.29 17.24
C TYR A 51 1.19 9.27 16.15
N VAL A 52 2.18 8.39 16.38
CA VAL A 52 2.56 7.34 15.40
C VAL A 52 1.40 6.40 15.12
N GLU A 53 0.65 5.97 16.13
CA GLU A 53 -0.53 5.11 15.95
C GLU A 53 -1.61 5.77 15.08
N LYS A 54 -1.80 7.08 15.23
CA LYS A 54 -2.76 7.84 14.41
C LYS A 54 -2.23 8.16 13.02
N ALA A 55 -0.94 8.47 12.90
CA ALA A 55 -0.30 8.92 11.67
C ALA A 55 0.10 7.74 10.75
N TRP A 56 0.31 6.55 11.31
CA TRP A 56 0.73 5.35 10.58
C TRP A 56 -0.26 4.18 10.72
N PRO A 57 -1.54 4.36 10.32
CA PRO A 57 -2.56 3.31 10.46
C PRO A 57 -2.33 2.11 9.53
N ASP A 58 -1.52 2.29 8.48
CA ASP A 58 -1.14 1.23 7.56
C ASP A 58 0.39 1.22 7.39
N ILE A 59 1.00 0.18 7.98
CA ILE A 59 2.44 -0.08 8.02
C ILE A 59 3.02 -0.54 6.68
N THR A 60 2.18 -0.73 5.66
CA THR A 60 2.63 -1.19 4.34
C THR A 60 3.60 -0.16 3.73
N PRO A 61 4.85 -0.55 3.45
CA PRO A 61 5.83 0.37 2.85
C PRO A 61 5.33 0.94 1.51
N LEU A 62 5.66 2.20 1.23
CA LEU A 62 5.23 2.90 0.02
C LEU A 62 5.57 2.13 -1.28
N SER A 63 6.73 1.48 -1.32
CA SER A 63 7.17 0.67 -2.47
C SER A 63 6.23 -0.51 -2.73
N VAL A 64 5.78 -1.18 -1.65
CA VAL A 64 4.84 -2.31 -1.74
C VAL A 64 3.47 -1.82 -2.22
N ARG A 65 2.99 -0.67 -1.74
CA ARG A 65 1.74 -0.08 -2.24
C ARG A 65 1.81 0.20 -3.74
N LYS A 66 2.90 0.82 -4.21
CA LYS A 66 3.11 1.09 -5.65
C LYS A 66 3.15 -0.19 -6.49
N GLN A 67 3.81 -1.24 -5.98
CA GLN A 67 3.84 -2.54 -6.66
C GLN A 67 2.46 -3.19 -6.75
N LEU A 68 1.67 -3.12 -5.68
CA LEU A 68 0.31 -3.67 -5.67
C LEU A 68 -0.62 -2.93 -6.64
N GLU A 69 -0.55 -1.60 -6.70
CA GLU A 69 -1.32 -0.80 -7.66
C GLU A 69 -0.93 -1.12 -9.11
N ALA A 70 0.37 -1.16 -9.42
CA ALA A 70 0.85 -1.51 -10.76
C ALA A 70 0.39 -2.92 -11.19
N ASN A 71 0.44 -3.88 -10.27
CA ASN A 71 0.03 -5.26 -10.54
C ASN A 71 -1.48 -5.38 -10.73
N LYS A 72 -2.27 -4.58 -10.00
CA LYS A 72 -3.72 -4.47 -10.18
C LYS A 72 -4.08 -3.92 -11.56
N GLU A 73 -3.45 -2.83 -11.99
CA GLU A 73 -3.67 -2.25 -13.33
C GLU A 73 -3.31 -3.22 -14.46
N GLU A 74 -2.21 -3.97 -14.31
CA GLU A 74 -1.82 -4.97 -15.30
C GLU A 74 -2.85 -6.11 -15.37
N ARG A 75 -3.32 -6.58 -14.20
CA ARG A 75 -4.36 -7.60 -14.11
C ARG A 75 -5.66 -7.13 -14.76
N GLU A 76 -6.09 -5.90 -14.51
CA GLU A 76 -7.28 -5.31 -15.12
C GLU A 76 -7.15 -5.20 -16.65
N ARG A 77 -5.98 -4.79 -17.15
CA ARG A 77 -5.70 -4.77 -18.59
C ARG A 77 -5.80 -6.17 -19.22
N LYS A 78 -5.21 -7.18 -18.57
CA LYS A 78 -5.30 -8.58 -19.03
C LYS A 78 -6.74 -9.09 -19.04
N LEU A 79 -7.51 -8.78 -17.99
CA LEU A 79 -8.91 -9.17 -17.88
C LEU A 79 -9.77 -8.55 -18.99
N LYS A 80 -9.57 -7.26 -19.29
CA LYS A 80 -10.29 -6.59 -20.40
C LYS A 80 -9.99 -7.24 -21.74
N LYS A 81 -8.72 -7.57 -22.01
CA LYS A 81 -8.32 -8.23 -23.25
C LYS A 81 -8.98 -9.61 -23.40
N ILE A 82 -8.97 -10.42 -22.32
CA ILE A 82 -9.62 -11.72 -22.31
C ILE A 82 -11.13 -11.58 -22.54
N GLN A 83 -11.79 -10.59 -21.91
CA GLN A 83 -13.21 -10.34 -22.14
C GLN A 83 -13.52 -9.96 -23.58
N GLU A 84 -12.67 -9.14 -24.21
CA GLU A 84 -12.85 -8.74 -25.61
C GLU A 84 -12.64 -9.91 -26.57
N GLU A 85 -11.62 -10.73 -26.35
CA GLU A 85 -11.38 -11.98 -27.08
C GLU A 85 -12.56 -12.95 -26.93
N GLN A 86 -13.07 -13.14 -25.71
CA GLN A 86 -14.26 -13.97 -25.46
C GLN A 86 -15.50 -13.42 -26.16
N LYS A 87 -15.71 -12.09 -26.13
CA LYS A 87 -16.83 -11.46 -26.84
C LYS A 87 -16.75 -11.70 -28.34
N HIS A 88 -15.55 -11.59 -28.91
CA HIS A 88 -15.33 -11.87 -30.33
C HIS A 88 -15.61 -13.34 -30.66
N LEU A 89 -15.13 -14.28 -29.84
CA LEU A 89 -15.38 -15.71 -30.00
C LEU A 89 -16.87 -16.05 -29.92
N MET A 90 -17.60 -15.46 -28.97
CA MET A 90 -19.06 -15.64 -28.83
C MET A 90 -19.81 -15.11 -30.05
N ALA A 91 -19.43 -13.94 -30.57
CA ALA A 91 -20.03 -13.38 -31.77
C ALA A 91 -19.73 -14.22 -33.03
N GLN A 92 -18.55 -14.84 -33.12
CA GLN A 92 -18.24 -15.80 -34.18
C GLN A 92 -19.09 -17.06 -34.07
N ALA A 93 -19.18 -17.65 -32.87
CA ALA A 93 -19.99 -18.85 -32.63
C ALA A 93 -21.46 -18.63 -32.97
N GLU A 94 -22.03 -17.46 -32.63
CA GLU A 94 -23.40 -17.10 -32.98
C GLU A 94 -23.62 -17.04 -34.49
N LYS A 95 -22.68 -16.47 -35.25
CA LYS A 95 -22.74 -16.42 -36.72
C LYS A 95 -22.65 -17.81 -37.35
N THR A 96 -21.72 -18.64 -36.91
CA THR A 96 -21.57 -20.02 -37.40
C THR A 96 -22.85 -20.84 -37.16
N ALA A 97 -23.49 -20.68 -36.00
CA ALA A 97 -24.75 -21.37 -35.69
C ALA A 97 -25.91 -20.91 -36.60
N GLN A 98 -25.92 -19.65 -37.04
CA GLN A 98 -26.92 -19.12 -37.98
C GLN A 98 -26.69 -19.65 -39.41
N ASP A 99 -25.43 -19.77 -39.83
CA ASP A 99 -25.06 -20.28 -41.15
C ASP A 99 -25.41 -21.78 -41.30
N GLU A 100 -25.23 -22.59 -40.25
CA GLU A 100 -25.57 -24.02 -40.26
C GLU A 100 -27.10 -24.28 -40.26
N ALA A 101 -27.88 -23.43 -39.60
CA ALA A 101 -29.34 -23.56 -39.56
C ALA A 101 -30.03 -23.18 -40.88
N GLY A 102 -29.39 -22.37 -41.73
CA GLY A 102 -29.91 -21.92 -43.03
C GLY A 102 -29.70 -22.92 -44.18
N SER A 103 -28.84 -23.92 -44.02
CA SER A 103 -28.48 -24.89 -45.06
C SER A 103 -29.19 -26.25 -44.88
N LYS A 104 -30.52 -26.26 -44.77
CA LYS A 104 -31.31 -27.50 -44.96
C LYS A 104 -31.62 -27.66 -46.46
N PRO A 105 -31.06 -28.67 -47.16
CA PRO A 105 -31.45 -28.95 -48.54
C PRO A 105 -32.89 -29.50 -48.57
N HIS A 106 -33.62 -29.07 -49.59
CA HIS A 106 -35.02 -29.37 -49.83
C HIS A 106 -35.22 -30.75 -50.45
#